data_AF-A0A2T2VJ75-F1
#
_entry.id   AF-A0A2T2VJ75-F1
#
_cell.length_a   1.000
_cell.length_b   1.000
_cell.length_c   1.000
_cell.angle_alpha   90.00
_cell.angle_beta   90.00
_cell.angle_gamma   90.00
#
_symmetry.space_group_name_H-M   'P 1'
#
loop_
_entity.id
_entity.type
_entity.pdbx_description
1 polymer ?
#
loop_
_entity_poly.entity_id
_entity_poly.type
_entity_poly.pdbx_seq_one_letter_code
_entity_poly.pdbx_strand_id
1 'polypeptide(L)'
;MAEVNLQDDQSLQFLENYINNAAPSGFESNGQQIWLDHLKPYIDDYTVDTYGTTVGFINHDADFKVVLEAHADEISWFINYIS
;
A
#
# COMPACT_ATOMS: atom_id res chain seq x y z
N MET A 1 -23.39 7.83 -16.10
CA MET A 1 -22.28 7.37 -15.26
C MET A 1 -21.62 8.61 -14.71
N ALA A 2 -21.41 8.70 -13.40
CA ALA A 2 -20.72 9.84 -12.82
C ALA A 2 -19.28 9.88 -13.33
N GLU A 3 -18.80 11.03 -13.80
CA GLU A 3 -17.37 11.24 -14.01
C GLU A 3 -16.70 11.16 -12.64
N VAL A 4 -15.93 10.09 -12.42
CA VAL A 4 -15.05 10.00 -11.26
C VAL A 4 -13.85 10.88 -11.57
N ASN A 5 -13.83 12.07 -10.96
CA ASN A 5 -12.65 12.91 -11.00
C ASN A 5 -11.57 12.25 -10.11
N LEU A 6 -10.61 11.59 -10.75
CA LEU A 6 -9.47 10.93 -10.09
C LEU A 6 -8.42 11.92 -9.57
N GLN A 7 -8.58 13.22 -9.83
CA GLN A 7 -7.66 14.30 -9.44
C GLN A 7 -8.20 15.05 -8.22
N ASP A 8 -8.52 14.33 -7.16
CA ASP A 8 -8.71 14.93 -5.85
C ASP A 8 -7.32 15.30 -5.28
N ASP A 9 -7.16 16.53 -4.75
CA ASP A 9 -5.89 17.04 -4.22
C ASP A 9 -5.33 16.13 -3.10
N GLN A 10 -6.19 15.48 -2.31
CA GLN A 10 -5.78 14.55 -1.26
C GLN A 10 -5.23 13.24 -1.83
N SER A 11 -5.89 12.66 -2.85
CA SER A 11 -5.39 11.48 -3.56
C SER A 11 -4.05 11.76 -4.23
N LEU A 12 -3.88 12.93 -4.86
CA LEU A 12 -2.62 13.31 -5.48
C LEU A 12 -1.51 13.48 -4.43
N GLN A 13 -1.82 14.15 -3.32
CA GLN A 13 -0.86 14.32 -2.22
C GLN A 13 -0.45 12.99 -1.58
N PHE A 14 -1.39 12.05 -1.41
CA PHE A 14 -1.08 10.70 -0.97
C PHE A 14 -0.15 10.00 -1.97
N LEU A 15 -0.50 10.04 -3.27
CA LEU A 15 0.30 9.40 -4.31
C LEU A 15 1.72 9.96 -4.35
N GLU A 16 1.87 11.29 -4.32
CA GLU A 16 3.17 11.96 -4.28
C GLU A 16 3.99 11.52 -3.06
N ASN A 17 3.39 11.48 -1.87
CA ASN A 17 4.09 11.02 -0.67
C ASN A 17 4.49 9.53 -0.78
N TYR A 18 3.61 8.70 -1.33
CA TYR A 18 3.82 7.26 -1.47
C TYR A 18 4.93 6.93 -2.47
N ILE A 19 4.91 7.53 -3.67
CA ILE A 19 5.90 7.24 -4.73
C ILE A 19 7.27 7.86 -4.45
N ASN A 20 7.35 8.89 -3.60
CA ASN A 20 8.63 9.47 -3.18
C ASN A 20 9.28 8.69 -2.02
N ASN A 21 8.64 7.62 -1.53
CA ASN A 21 9.26 6.66 -0.63
C ASN A 21 9.92 5.53 -1.43
N ALA A 22 11.17 5.20 -1.10
CA ALA A 22 11.83 4.01 -1.64
C ALA A 22 11.21 2.73 -1.04
N ALA A 23 10.80 1.80 -1.89
CA ALA A 23 10.21 0.51 -1.53
C ALA A 23 10.72 -0.63 -2.43
N PRO A 24 12.06 -0.82 -2.55
CA PRO A 24 12.58 -1.87 -3.40
C PRO A 24 12.14 -3.25 -2.91
N SER A 25 12.01 -4.21 -3.83
CA SER A 25 11.60 -5.56 -3.45
C SER A 25 12.47 -6.12 -2.31
N GLY A 26 11.84 -6.54 -1.21
CA GLY A 26 12.48 -6.96 0.05
C GLY A 26 12.69 -5.87 1.10
N PHE A 27 12.34 -4.61 0.82
CA PHE A 27 12.45 -3.47 1.75
C PHE A 27 11.19 -2.57 1.70
N GLU A 28 10.01 -3.16 1.50
CA GLU A 28 8.75 -2.47 1.25
C GLU A 28 8.10 -1.88 2.51
N SER A 29 8.60 -2.21 3.71
CA SER A 29 7.92 -1.92 4.98
C SER A 29 7.57 -0.44 5.19
N ASN A 30 8.39 0.49 4.69
CA ASN A 30 8.07 1.92 4.78
C ASN A 30 6.86 2.28 3.90
N GLY A 31 6.84 1.83 2.64
CA GLY A 31 5.71 2.01 1.74
C GLY A 31 4.43 1.41 2.32
N GLN A 32 4.52 0.19 2.84
CA GLN A 32 3.41 -0.49 3.52
C GLN A 32 2.84 0.34 4.69
N GLN A 33 3.69 1.00 5.47
CA GLN A 33 3.27 1.88 6.57
C GLN A 33 2.53 3.12 6.06
N ILE A 34 3.03 3.78 5.01
CA ILE A 34 2.37 4.96 4.39
C ILE A 34 0.98 4.58 3.86
N TRP A 35 0.89 3.45 3.17
CA TRP A 35 -0.37 2.91 2.66
C TRP A 35 -1.36 2.60 3.80
N LEU A 36 -0.89 1.92 4.85
CA LEU A 36 -1.71 1.59 6.00
C LEU A 36 -2.22 2.85 6.72
N ASP A 37 -1.37 3.85 6.92
CA ASP A 37 -1.75 5.10 7.57
C ASP A 37 -2.82 5.86 6.77
N HIS A 38 -2.74 5.81 5.44
CA HIS A 38 -3.78 6.34 4.57
C HIS A 38 -5.10 5.55 4.67
N LEU A 39 -5.03 4.21 4.81
CA LEU A 39 -6.21 3.36 4.87
C LEU A 39 -6.91 3.29 6.22
N LYS A 40 -6.21 3.52 7.34
CA LYS A 40 -6.75 3.42 8.71
C LYS A 40 -8.14 4.04 8.91
N PRO A 41 -8.49 5.22 8.36
CA PRO A 41 -9.83 5.80 8.53
C PRO A 41 -10.96 5.03 7.85
N TYR A 42 -10.64 4.12 6.93
CA TYR A 42 -11.59 3.44 6.04
C TYR A 42 -11.72 1.94 6.31
N ILE A 43 -10.93 1.38 7.23
CA ILE A 43 -10.87 -0.05 7.57
C ILE A 43 -11.25 -0.28 9.03
N ASP A 44 -11.82 -1.45 9.32
CA ASP A 44 -12.22 -1.85 10.68
C ASP A 44 -11.02 -2.41 11.47
N ASP A 45 -10.15 -3.16 10.79
CA ASP A 45 -8.97 -3.80 11.38
C ASP A 45 -7.88 -4.01 10.30
N TYR A 46 -6.69 -4.39 10.71
CA TYR A 46 -5.59 -4.74 9.81
C TYR A 46 -4.71 -5.85 10.37
N THR A 47 -4.01 -6.55 9.49
CA THR A 47 -2.93 -7.47 9.87
C THR A 47 -1.70 -7.23 9.02
N VAL A 48 -0.54 -7.54 9.58
CA VAL A 48 0.74 -7.59 8.87
C VAL A 48 1.30 -8.99 9.05
N ASP A 49 1.62 -9.66 7.96
CA ASP A 49 2.20 -11.01 8.02
C ASP A 49 3.71 -10.98 8.29
N THR A 50 4.34 -12.15 8.35
CA THR A 50 5.78 -12.27 8.61
C THR A 50 6.66 -11.76 7.47
N TYR A 51 6.10 -11.59 6.27
CA TYR A 51 6.80 -11.04 5.10
C TYR A 51 6.62 -9.52 4.99
N GLY A 52 5.75 -8.92 5.82
CA GLY A 52 5.44 -7.50 5.79
C GLY A 52 4.28 -7.14 4.86
N THR A 53 3.56 -8.12 4.30
CA THR A 53 2.34 -7.86 3.56
C THR A 53 1.26 -7.33 4.51
N THR A 54 0.72 -6.15 4.19
CA THR A 54 -0.32 -5.50 4.98
C THR A 54 -1.68 -5.74 4.35
N VAL A 55 -2.67 -6.12 5.16
CA VAL A 55 -4.06 -6.32 4.73
C VAL A 55 -4.96 -5.49 5.61
N GLY A 56 -5.80 -4.65 5.01
CA GLY A 56 -6.88 -3.94 5.68
C GLY A 56 -8.21 -4.67 5.50
N PHE A 57 -9.00 -4.76 6.57
CA PHE A 57 -10.29 -5.45 6.58
C PHE A 57 -11.44 -4.46 6.68
N ILE A 58 -12.49 -4.69 5.88
CA ILE A 58 -13.79 -4.02 6.00
C ILE A 58 -14.83 -5.14 6.12
N ASN A 59 -15.69 -5.05 7.13
CA ASN A 59 -16.76 -6.02 7.38
C ASN A 59 -16.24 -7.46 7.51
N HIS A 60 -15.37 -7.69 8.51
CA HIS A 60 -14.67 -8.97 8.70
C HIS A 60 -15.61 -10.16 8.94
N ASP A 61 -16.85 -9.96 9.38
CA ASP A 61 -17.80 -11.04 9.69
C ASP A 61 -18.68 -11.49 8.51
N ALA A 62 -18.58 -10.84 7.34
CA ALA A 62 -19.42 -11.19 6.18
C ALA A 62 -19.10 -12.58 5.61
N ASP A 63 -20.11 -13.37 5.25
CA ASP A 63 -19.91 -14.72 4.69
C ASP A 63 -19.20 -14.70 3.32
N PHE A 64 -19.50 -13.69 2.49
CA PHE A 64 -18.89 -13.52 1.19
C PHE A 64 -17.70 -12.56 1.27
N LYS A 65 -16.55 -12.97 0.74
CA LYS A 65 -15.30 -12.21 0.78
C LYS A 65 -14.89 -11.73 -0.60
N VAL A 66 -14.51 -10.46 -0.69
CA VAL A 66 -13.87 -9.86 -1.86
C VAL A 66 -12.48 -9.40 -1.44
N VAL A 67 -11.47 -9.70 -2.27
CA VAL A 67 -10.10 -9.27 -2.06
C VAL A 67 -9.71 -8.36 -3.21
N LEU A 68 -9.17 -7.19 -2.86
CA LEU A 68 -8.49 -6.29 -3.78
C LEU A 68 -6.99 -6.38 -3.43
N GLU A 69 -6.18 -6.66 -4.43
CA GLU A 69 -4.74 -6.90 -4.26
C GLU A 69 -3.94 -5.96 -5.17
N ALA A 70 -2.79 -5.53 -4.67
CA ALA A 70 -1.86 -4.65 -5.38
C ALA A 70 -0.43 -4.89 -4.89
N HIS A 71 0.51 -4.72 -5.81
CA HIS A 71 1.93 -4.78 -5.53
C HIS A 71 2.44 -3.44 -4.97
N ALA A 72 3.27 -3.52 -3.93
CA ALA A 72 3.88 -2.37 -3.27
C ALA A 72 5.34 -2.15 -3.66
N ASP A 73 5.97 -3.14 -4.28
CA ASP A 73 7.39 -3.15 -4.57
C ASP A 73 7.76 -2.30 -5.80
N GLU A 74 9.00 -1.81 -5.82
CA GLU A 74 9.57 -1.08 -6.95
C GLU A 74 10.86 -1.72 -7.49
N ILE A 75 11.15 -1.44 -8.76
CA ILE A 75 12.38 -1.87 -9.42
C ILE A 75 13.57 -1.12 -8.82
N SER A 76 14.62 -1.85 -8.45
CA SER A 76 15.85 -1.29 -7.89
C SER A 76 17.09 -2.09 -8.26
N TRP A 77 18.24 -1.67 -7.74
CA TRP A 77 19.55 -2.27 -8.01
C TRP A 77 20.28 -2.59 -6.71
N PHE A 78 20.96 -3.73 -6.68
CA PHE A 78 21.83 -4.12 -5.58
C PHE A 78 23.30 -4.07 -6.01
N ILE A 79 24.17 -3.57 -5.13
CA ILE A 79 25.62 -3.66 -5.32
C ILE A 79 26.03 -5.12 -5.12
N ASN A 80 26.56 -5.73 -6.18
CA ASN A 80 27.01 -7.12 -6.14
C ASN A 80 28.51 -7.25 -5.81
N TYR A 81 29.34 -6.28 -6.20
CA TYR A 81 30.79 -6.34 -6.08
C TYR A 81 31.43 -4.95 -6.02
N ILE A 82 32.42 -4.78 -5.15
CA ILE A 82 33.28 -3.59 -5.05
C ILE A 82 34.73 -4.07 -5.03
N SER A 83 35.60 -3.51 -5.89
CA SER A 83 37.05 -3.79 -5.96
C SER A 83 37.90 -2.59 -5.58
#